data_AF-A0A5R8M402-F1
#
_entry.id   AF-A0A5R8M402-F1
#
_cell.length_a   1.000
_cell.length_b   1.000
_cell.length_c   1.000
_cell.angle_alpha   90.00
_cell.angle_beta   90.00
_cell.angle_gamma   90.00
#
_symmetry.space_group_name_H-M   'P 1'
#
loop_
_entity.id
_entity.type
_entity.pdbx_description
1 polymer ?
#
loop_
_entity_poly.entity_id
_entity_poly.type
_entity_poly.pdbx_seq_one_letter_code
_entity_poly.pdbx_strand_id
1 'polypeptide(L)'
;QKIGADLEEDIRRASILREEIGWDRTLMMDANQVWSVEQSIANMRRLAAFEPLWIEEPTSPDDILGHATIRQRIAPIGVATGEH
;
A
#
# COMPACT_ATOMS: atom_id res chain seq x y z
N GLN A 1 -0.27 8.69 -0.96
CA GLN A 1 -1.73 8.61 -1.12
C GLN A 1 -2.31 7.83 0.05
N LYS A 2 -3.29 8.39 0.77
CA LYS A 2 -4.06 7.64 1.76
C LYS A 2 -5.02 6.68 1.05
N ILE A 3 -5.09 5.43 1.45
CA ILE A 3 -5.91 4.36 0.88
C ILE A 3 -6.61 3.55 1.99
N GLY A 4 -7.44 2.56 1.65
CA GLY A 4 -7.90 1.58 2.64
C GLY A 4 -9.42 1.36 2.69
N ALA A 5 -10.20 2.39 2.37
CA ALA A 5 -11.66 2.39 2.52
C ALA A 5 -12.39 1.69 1.37
N ASP A 6 -12.03 2.00 0.13
CA ASP A 6 -12.61 1.42 -1.08
C ASP A 6 -11.52 1.26 -2.13
N LEU A 7 -11.30 0.01 -2.56
CA LEU A 7 -10.19 -0.33 -3.45
C LEU A 7 -10.37 0.22 -4.86
N GLU A 8 -11.60 0.35 -5.36
CA GLU A 8 -11.84 0.91 -6.70
C GLU A 8 -11.58 2.42 -6.69
N GLU A 9 -11.98 3.11 -5.63
CA GLU A 9 -11.68 4.53 -5.45
C GLU A 9 -10.18 4.76 -5.23
N ASP A 10 -9.50 3.87 -4.52
CA ASP A 10 -8.04 3.93 -4.35
C ASP A 10 -7.30 3.77 -5.69
N ILE A 11 -7.74 2.84 -6.53
CA ILE A 11 -7.23 2.62 -7.90
C ILE A 11 -7.50 3.83 -8.78
N ARG A 12 -8.73 4.36 -8.75
CA ARG A 12 -9.12 5.54 -9.53
C ARG A 12 -8.25 6.75 -9.18
N ARG A 13 -8.06 7.01 -7.88
CA ARG A 13 -7.21 8.10 -7.41
C ARG A 13 -5.73 7.87 -7.73
N ALA A 14 -5.25 6.64 -7.65
CA ALA A 14 -3.87 6.31 -8.03
C ALA A 14 -3.60 6.54 -9.52
N SER A 15 -4.56 6.22 -10.40
CA SER A 15 -4.48 6.52 -11.84
C SER A 15 -4.35 8.02 -12.09
N ILE A 16 -5.25 8.81 -11.52
CA ILE A 16 -5.20 10.28 -11.63
C ILE A 16 -3.87 10.81 -11.12
N LEU A 17 -3.41 10.31 -9.97
CA LEU A 17 -2.16 10.76 -9.39
C LEU A 17 -0.98 10.47 -10.33
N ARG A 18 -0.96 9.29 -10.97
CA ARG A 18 0.07 8.91 -11.95
C ARG A 18 0.03 9.75 -13.21
N GLU A 19 -1.16 10.09 -13.70
CA GLU A 19 -1.34 10.99 -14.83
C GLU A 19 -0.75 12.39 -14.54
N GLU A 20 -0.94 12.89 -13.31
CA GLU A 20 -0.50 14.24 -12.93
C GLU A 20 0.99 14.31 -12.55
N ILE A 21 1.49 13.36 -11.76
CA ILE A 21 2.89 13.40 -11.27
C ILE A 21 3.88 12.75 -12.23
N GLY A 22 3.40 11.98 -13.20
CA GLY A 22 4.21 11.14 -14.09
C GLY A 22 4.80 9.91 -13.40
N TRP A 23 5.50 9.09 -14.18
CA TRP A 23 6.09 7.83 -13.69
C TRP A 23 7.48 8.00 -13.08
N ASP A 24 8.18 9.10 -13.37
CA ASP A 24 9.52 9.39 -12.81
C ASP A 24 9.47 9.79 -11.32
N ARG A 25 8.30 10.21 -10.82
CA ARG A 25 8.12 10.60 -9.42
C ARG A 25 7.69 9.42 -8.56
N THR A 26 8.20 9.39 -7.34
CA THR A 26 7.88 8.35 -6.37
C THR A 26 6.44 8.49 -5.86
N LEU A 27 5.73 7.36 -5.81
CA LEU A 27 4.43 7.25 -5.15
C LEU A 27 4.57 6.41 -3.89
N MET A 28 4.04 6.89 -2.78
CA MET A 28 3.90 6.11 -1.54
C MET A 28 2.43 5.99 -1.19
N MET A 29 2.05 4.87 -0.59
CA MET A 29 0.68 4.60 -0.18
C MET A 29 0.64 4.34 1.33
N ASP A 30 -0.47 4.68 1.97
CA ASP A 30 -0.65 4.53 3.41
C ASP A 30 -2.10 4.10 3.71
N ALA A 31 -2.25 2.97 4.38
CA ALA A 31 -3.54 2.35 4.69
C ALA A 31 -4.01 2.59 6.13
N ASN A 32 -3.19 3.21 6.99
CA ASN A 32 -3.53 3.47 8.40
C ASN A 32 -4.19 2.28 9.12
N GLN A 33 -3.57 1.11 8.99
CA GLN A 33 -3.82 -0.11 9.77
C GLN A 33 -5.14 -0.84 9.46
N VAL A 34 -5.90 -0.41 8.44
CA VAL A 34 -7.29 -0.86 8.24
C VAL A 34 -7.46 -2.24 7.64
N TRP A 35 -6.39 -2.89 7.14
CA TRP A 35 -6.49 -4.19 6.50
C TRP A 35 -5.92 -5.33 7.35
N SER A 36 -6.44 -6.54 7.11
CA SER A 36 -5.77 -7.78 7.52
C SER A 36 -4.56 -8.08 6.63
N VAL A 37 -3.73 -9.06 7.01
CA VAL A 37 -2.57 -9.52 6.22
C VAL A 37 -2.95 -9.94 4.80
N GLU A 38 -3.92 -10.85 4.64
CA GLU A 38 -4.30 -11.34 3.32
C GLU A 38 -5.00 -10.28 2.47
N GLN A 39 -5.80 -9.40 3.11
CA GLN A 39 -6.40 -8.26 2.43
C GLN A 39 -5.33 -7.27 1.94
N SER A 40 -4.32 -6.97 2.75
CA SER A 40 -3.19 -6.14 2.36
C SER A 40 -2.49 -6.69 1.12
N ILE A 41 -2.20 -7.99 1.11
CA ILE A 41 -1.55 -8.67 -0.02
C ILE A 41 -2.43 -8.60 -1.27
N ALA A 42 -3.74 -8.89 -1.15
CA ALA A 42 -4.67 -8.87 -2.27
C ALA A 42 -4.81 -7.46 -2.88
N ASN A 43 -4.97 -6.45 -2.03
CA ASN A 43 -5.14 -5.06 -2.45
C ASN A 43 -3.85 -4.51 -3.08
N MET A 44 -2.69 -4.76 -2.46
CA MET A 44 -1.40 -4.30 -2.98
C MET A 44 -1.03 -4.94 -4.31
N ARG A 45 -1.47 -6.17 -4.62
CA ARG A 45 -1.30 -6.75 -5.96
C ARG A 45 -2.03 -5.98 -7.04
N ARG A 46 -3.20 -5.41 -6.73
CA ARG A 46 -3.93 -4.56 -7.67
C ARG A 46 -3.29 -3.18 -7.79
N LEU A 47 -2.90 -2.61 -6.65
CA LEU A 47 -2.26 -1.29 -6.58
C LEU A 47 -0.81 -1.28 -7.11
N ALA A 48 -0.18 -2.44 -7.26
CA ALA A 48 1.14 -2.60 -7.87
C ALA A 48 1.22 -2.02 -9.29
N ALA A 49 0.09 -1.95 -10.01
CA ALA A 49 0.00 -1.33 -11.33
C ALA A 49 0.43 0.15 -11.34
N PHE A 50 0.46 0.80 -10.17
CA PHE A 50 0.85 2.20 -10.00
C PHE A 50 2.24 2.36 -9.38
N GLU A 51 3.07 1.31 -9.34
CA GLU A 51 4.47 1.35 -8.90
C GLU A 51 4.72 2.09 -7.56
N PRO A 52 3.98 1.79 -6.47
CA PRO A 52 4.28 2.40 -5.18
C PRO A 52 5.65 1.94 -4.68
N LEU A 53 6.44 2.88 -4.17
CA LEU A 53 7.72 2.58 -3.50
C LEU A 53 7.49 1.76 -2.22
N TRP A 54 6.49 2.15 -1.43
CA TRP A 54 6.06 1.41 -0.25
C TRP A 54 4.57 1.56 0.04
N ILE A 55 4.07 0.62 0.83
CA ILE A 55 2.84 0.73 1.61
C ILE A 55 3.18 0.94 3.09
N GLU A 56 2.56 1.94 3.68
CA GLU A 56 2.68 2.30 5.09
C GLU A 56 1.48 1.79 5.88
N GLU A 57 1.77 1.26 7.07
CA GLU A 57 0.80 0.70 8.02
C GLU A 57 -0.29 -0.16 7.34
N PRO A 58 0.07 -1.22 6.58
CA PRO A 58 -0.92 -2.04 5.89
C PRO A 58 -1.86 -2.77 6.86
N THR A 59 -1.39 -3.07 8.07
CA THR A 59 -2.15 -3.79 9.09
C THR A 59 -1.87 -3.23 10.49
N SER A 60 -2.44 -3.83 11.53
CA SER A 60 -2.27 -3.42 12.92
C SER A 60 -0.80 -3.17 13.28
N PRO A 61 -0.47 -2.06 13.97
CA PRO A 61 0.91 -1.68 14.29
C PRO A 61 1.58 -2.71 15.23
N ASP A 62 0.78 -3.44 16.00
CA ASP A 62 1.25 -4.50 16.90
C ASP A 62 1.58 -5.82 16.17
N ASP A 63 1.12 -6.00 14.93
CA ASP A 63 1.31 -7.24 14.18
C ASP A 63 2.63 -7.26 13.41
N ILE A 64 3.73 -7.44 14.16
CA ILE A 64 5.10 -7.53 13.62
C ILE A 64 5.23 -8.65 12.58
N LEU A 65 4.67 -9.82 12.87
CA LEU A 65 4.76 -10.99 11.98
C LEU A 65 3.86 -10.85 10.75
N GLY A 66 2.71 -10.18 10.89
CA GLY A 66 1.85 -9.78 9.79
C GLY A 66 2.57 -8.83 8.84
N HIS A 67 3.21 -7.79 9.35
CA HIS A 67 4.05 -6.89 8.54
C HIS A 67 5.17 -7.63 7.80
N ALA A 68 5.87 -8.55 8.49
CA ALA A 68 6.90 -9.38 7.87
C ALA A 68 6.34 -10.26 6.74
N THR A 69 5.17 -10.86 6.95
CA THR A 69 4.48 -11.70 5.96
C THR A 69 4.06 -10.87 4.75
N ILE A 70 3.44 -9.71 4.96
CA ILE A 70 3.04 -8.78 3.88
C ILE A 70 4.28 -8.42 3.06
N ARG A 71 5.37 -7.96 3.72
CA ARG A 71 6.62 -7.56 3.07
C ARG A 71 7.17 -8.64 2.14
N GLN A 72 7.21 -9.89 2.60
CA GLN A 72 7.70 -11.00 1.78
C GLN A 72 6.82 -11.27 0.56
N ARG A 73 5.50 -11.10 0.69
CA ARG A 73 4.51 -11.51 -0.32
C ARG A 73 4.21 -10.44 -1.36
N ILE A 74 4.54 -9.17 -1.08
CA ILE A 74 4.32 -8.04 -2.00
C ILE A 74 5.61 -7.47 -2.60
N ALA A 75 6.77 -8.06 -2.29
CA ALA A 75 8.04 -7.68 -2.88
C ALA A 75 7.93 -7.59 -4.42
N PRO A 76 8.50 -6.55 -5.07
CA PRO A 76 9.51 -5.64 -4.53
C PRO A 76 8.99 -4.39 -3.80
N ILE A 77 7.67 -4.24 -3.60
CA ILE A 77 7.10 -3.07 -2.91
C ILE A 77 7.54 -3.06 -1.44
N GLY A 78 8.02 -1.91 -0.95
CA GLY A 78 8.42 -1.72 0.44
C GLY A 78 7.24 -1.76 1.42
N VAL A 79 7.53 -2.04 2.69
CA VAL A 79 6.57 -1.94 3.80
C VAL A 79 7.16 -1.02 4.87
N ALA A 80 6.41 -0.01 5.28
CA ALA A 80 6.76 0.95 6.33
C ALA A 80 5.75 0.90 7.48
N THR A 81 6.20 1.15 8.71
CA THR A 81 5.38 1.25 9.93
C THR A 81 6.18 1.91 11.05
N GLY A 82 5.52 2.40 12.10
CA GLY A 82 6.17 2.86 13.34
C GLY A 82 5.79 4.25 13.87
N GLU A 83 4.69 4.85 13.39
CA GLU A 83 4.20 6.14 13.93
C GLU A 83 3.33 5.99 15.20
N HIS A 84 2.97 4.74 15.57
CA HIS A 84 2.25 4.34 16.78
C HIS A 84 3.09 3.39 17.63
#